data_AF-A0A4U5JJF8-F1
#
_entry.id   AF-A0A4U5JJF8-F1
#
_cell.length_a   1.000
_cell.length_b   1.000
_cell.length_c   1.000
_cell.angle_alpha   90.00
_cell.angle_beta   90.00
_cell.angle_gamma   90.00
#
_symmetry.space_group_name_H-M   'P 1'
#
loop_
_entity.id
_entity.type
_entity.pdbx_description
1 polymer ?
#
loop_
_entity_poly.entity_id
_entity_poly.type
_entity_poly.pdbx_seq_one_letter_code
_entity_poly.pdbx_strand_id
1 'polypeptide(L)'
;MSKPQPAALYIAIAFSLGLAACGKGSKDPAEPPPPTLKAAPPSTTADAPEASFADEADTRQATDAKAAAFNLADGPDVCFRAIAKHFGADTKVSEITSFFSVGKEIDAGDTQPAGEMTTCTVDYQDPQDSRKLLRSRLDLESGEFSAPSPVEITVAGGNAADFKLEDYVIPLSKVDAAALTSVMEAQKSKLSGVYSRYVWSGVRLSAPGPFSNTHTLRLDLDGRLASNDIKEGGYASVSIDGKKITANHLMP
;
A
#
# COMPACT_ATOMS: atom_id res chain seq x y z
N MET A 1 -40.07 -29.32 24.44
CA MET A 1 -39.35 -29.42 23.15
C MET A 1 -38.13 -28.52 23.27
N SER A 2 -36.94 -29.11 23.21
CA SER A 2 -35.68 -28.50 23.62
C SER A 2 -34.75 -28.29 22.42
N LYS A 3 -34.28 -27.04 22.27
CA LYS A 3 -32.94 -26.56 21.78
C LYS A 3 -32.54 -26.87 20.31
N PRO A 4 -31.56 -26.15 19.70
CA PRO A 4 -30.34 -25.62 20.34
C PRO A 4 -29.88 -24.19 20.01
N GLN A 5 -29.01 -23.69 20.90
CA GLN A 5 -28.19 -22.47 20.81
C GLN A 5 -26.91 -22.76 20.02
N PRO A 6 -26.30 -21.77 19.33
CA PRO A 6 -24.97 -21.92 18.75
C PRO A 6 -23.87 -21.73 19.81
N ALA A 7 -22.91 -22.66 19.80
CA ALA A 7 -21.74 -22.69 20.65
C ALA A 7 -20.67 -21.70 20.19
N ALA A 8 -20.06 -21.00 21.14
CA ALA A 8 -18.84 -20.23 20.94
C ALA A 8 -17.65 -21.18 20.77
N LEU A 9 -16.85 -20.98 19.71
CA LEU A 9 -15.61 -21.73 19.48
C LEU A 9 -14.41 -20.80 19.70
N TYR A 10 -13.58 -21.17 20.67
CA TYR A 10 -12.33 -20.49 21.01
C TYR A 10 -11.23 -20.88 20.00
N ILE A 11 -10.55 -19.90 19.42
CA ILE A 11 -9.32 -20.09 18.65
C ILE A 11 -8.14 -20.13 19.63
N ALA A 12 -7.46 -21.26 19.73
CA ALA A 12 -6.18 -21.37 20.43
C ALA A 12 -5.05 -21.31 19.39
N ILE A 13 -4.17 -20.31 19.48
CA ILE A 13 -2.96 -20.17 18.67
C ILE A 13 -1.80 -20.79 19.45
N ALA A 14 -1.22 -21.88 18.95
CA ALA A 14 0.02 -22.44 19.47
C ALA A 14 1.22 -21.90 18.66
N PHE A 15 2.06 -21.08 19.29
CA PHE A 15 3.38 -20.69 18.77
C PHE A 15 4.38 -21.84 18.95
N SER A 16 5.02 -22.27 17.86
CA SER A 16 6.20 -23.14 17.92
C SER A 16 7.43 -22.34 17.48
N LEU A 17 8.23 -21.90 18.44
CA LEU A 17 9.57 -21.34 18.25
C LEU A 17 10.57 -22.48 18.04
N GLY A 18 11.17 -22.57 16.86
CA GLY A 18 12.32 -23.43 16.61
C GLY A 18 13.63 -22.66 16.77
N LEU A 19 14.19 -22.63 17.98
CA LEU A 19 15.60 -22.30 18.22
C LEU A 19 16.45 -23.56 17.99
N ALA A 20 17.50 -23.43 17.16
CA ALA A 20 18.62 -24.36 17.19
C ALA A 20 19.93 -23.55 17.22
N ALA A 21 20.58 -23.56 18.38
CA ALA A 21 21.96 -23.14 18.60
C ALA A 21 22.67 -24.23 19.41
N CYS A 22 23.90 -24.58 19.01
CA CYS A 22 25.03 -25.24 19.71
C CYS A 22 25.96 -25.79 18.60
N GLY A 23 27.18 -25.28 18.33
CA GLY A 23 28.39 -25.22 19.17
C GLY A 23 29.30 -26.43 18.84
N LYS A 24 30.64 -26.44 18.82
CA LYS A 24 31.76 -25.50 19.09
C LYS A 24 33.08 -26.27 18.83
N GLY A 25 34.05 -25.68 18.10
CA GLY A 25 35.53 -25.93 18.12
C GLY A 25 36.07 -27.25 17.52
N SER A 26 37.30 -27.37 16.97
CA SER A 26 38.47 -26.49 16.88
C SER A 26 39.51 -27.04 15.86
N LYS A 27 40.41 -26.14 15.40
CA LYS A 27 41.79 -26.31 14.89
C LYS A 27 42.05 -26.56 13.38
N ASP A 28 42.57 -25.50 12.76
CA ASP A 28 43.38 -25.47 11.54
C ASP A 28 44.63 -26.38 11.61
N PRO A 29 45.16 -26.78 10.44
CA PRO A 29 46.34 -26.05 9.96
C PRO A 29 46.38 -25.80 8.43
N ALA A 30 47.00 -24.66 8.11
CA ALA A 30 47.82 -24.32 6.92
C ALA A 30 47.16 -24.20 5.53
N GLU A 31 47.12 -22.95 5.07
CA GLU A 31 46.79 -22.45 3.74
C GLU A 31 47.95 -22.58 2.74
N PRO A 32 47.66 -22.77 1.44
CA PRO A 32 48.42 -22.14 0.37
C PRO A 32 47.55 -21.18 -0.48
N PRO A 33 48.10 -20.05 -0.97
CA PRO A 33 47.33 -18.95 -1.52
C PRO A 33 46.93 -19.14 -3.00
N PRO A 34 45.83 -18.52 -3.46
CA PRO A 34 45.51 -18.40 -4.89
C PRO A 34 46.10 -17.13 -5.54
N PRO A 35 46.23 -17.11 -6.89
CA PRO A 35 47.19 -16.28 -7.61
C PRO A 35 46.74 -14.85 -7.96
N THR A 36 47.72 -13.95 -8.06
CA THR A 36 47.62 -12.59 -8.60
C THR A 36 47.87 -12.54 -10.12
N LEU A 37 47.01 -11.81 -10.85
CA LEU A 37 47.28 -11.31 -12.21
C LEU A 37 46.92 -9.81 -12.22
N LYS A 38 47.91 -8.94 -12.01
CA LYS A 38 48.59 -8.10 -13.03
C LYS A 38 47.72 -7.02 -13.67
N ALA A 39 47.94 -5.79 -13.21
CA ALA A 39 47.65 -4.55 -13.92
C ALA A 39 48.76 -4.23 -14.94
N ALA A 40 48.41 -3.51 -16.01
CA ALA A 40 49.31 -2.67 -16.82
C ALA A 40 48.49 -1.67 -17.70
N PRO A 41 49.05 -0.50 -18.08
CA PRO A 41 48.36 0.79 -17.95
C PRO A 41 48.39 1.63 -19.28
N PRO A 42 48.48 2.98 -19.31
CA PRO A 42 47.72 3.84 -20.22
C PRO A 42 48.56 4.37 -21.41
N SER A 43 47.96 5.15 -22.32
CA SER A 43 48.71 6.00 -23.25
C SER A 43 47.97 7.30 -23.58
N THR A 44 48.60 8.41 -23.20
CA THR A 44 48.47 9.78 -23.74
C THR A 44 49.04 9.81 -25.18
N THR A 45 48.74 10.75 -26.10
CA THR A 45 49.00 12.20 -26.06
C THR A 45 48.39 12.92 -27.29
N ALA A 46 48.12 14.22 -27.10
CA ALA A 46 47.70 15.38 -27.93
C ALA A 46 47.91 15.43 -29.46
N ASP A 47 47.01 16.16 -30.18
CA ASP A 47 47.28 17.51 -30.78
C ASP A 47 45.99 18.21 -31.33
N ALA A 48 45.98 19.55 -31.39
CA ALA A 48 44.88 20.46 -31.82
C ALA A 48 45.08 21.01 -33.28
N PRO A 49 44.16 21.79 -33.92
CA PRO A 49 43.90 23.22 -33.62
C PRO A 49 42.45 23.77 -33.92
N GLU A 50 42.34 25.10 -33.85
CA GLU A 50 41.23 26.05 -33.60
C GLU A 50 40.06 26.29 -34.61
N ALA A 51 39.09 27.10 -34.11
CA ALA A 51 38.08 27.98 -34.77
C ALA A 51 36.71 27.32 -35.10
N SER A 52 35.52 27.89 -34.84
CA SER A 52 35.08 29.29 -34.68
C SER A 52 33.62 29.33 -34.14
N PHE A 53 33.19 30.51 -33.70
CA PHE A 53 31.87 30.88 -33.13
C PHE A 53 30.69 30.66 -34.08
N ALA A 54 29.56 30.14 -33.57
CA ALA A 54 28.21 30.58 -33.95
C ALA A 54 27.17 30.15 -32.90
N ASP A 55 26.24 31.08 -32.69
CA ASP A 55 25.08 31.13 -31.82
C ASP A 55 24.09 29.98 -32.08
N GLU A 56 23.64 29.27 -31.02
CA GLU A 56 22.31 28.64 -31.04
C GLU A 56 21.79 28.45 -29.60
N ALA A 57 20.86 29.35 -29.26
CA ALA A 57 19.68 29.14 -28.44
C ALA A 57 19.74 28.10 -27.31
N ASP A 58 19.89 28.63 -26.09
CA ASP A 58 19.00 28.37 -24.97
C ASP A 58 18.21 27.03 -25.01
N THR A 59 18.87 25.96 -24.58
CA THR A 59 18.16 24.77 -24.09
C THR A 59 18.77 24.38 -22.74
N ARG A 60 18.67 25.28 -21.76
CA ARG A 60 18.90 24.94 -20.36
C ARG A 60 17.56 24.75 -19.66
N GLN A 61 17.45 23.58 -19.03
CA GLN A 61 16.45 23.21 -18.01
C GLN A 61 15.03 22.91 -18.51
N ALA A 62 14.85 21.72 -19.08
CA ALA A 62 13.83 20.85 -18.51
C ALA A 62 14.44 20.24 -17.24
N THR A 63 14.27 20.93 -16.11
CA THR A 63 14.41 20.25 -14.83
C THR A 63 13.37 19.15 -14.80
N ASP A 64 13.77 17.94 -14.46
CA ASP A 64 12.86 16.83 -14.18
C ASP A 64 11.79 17.35 -13.23
N ALA A 65 10.59 17.62 -13.77
CA ALA A 65 9.44 17.92 -12.96
C ALA A 65 9.14 16.61 -12.22
N LYS A 66 9.64 16.50 -10.98
CA LYS A 66 9.24 15.44 -10.06
C LYS A 66 7.72 15.35 -10.18
N ALA A 67 7.20 14.20 -10.60
CA ALA A 67 5.77 13.99 -10.71
C ALA A 67 5.12 14.49 -9.41
N ALA A 68 4.07 15.30 -9.53
CA ALA A 68 3.41 15.86 -8.36
C ALA A 68 3.05 14.71 -7.42
N ALA A 69 3.60 14.75 -6.20
CA ALA A 69 3.43 13.67 -5.24
C ALA A 69 1.94 13.53 -4.93
N PHE A 70 1.38 12.34 -5.17
CA PHE A 70 0.01 12.03 -4.84
C PHE A 70 -0.21 12.26 -3.34
N ASN A 71 -1.12 13.16 -2.98
CA ASN A 71 -1.32 13.55 -1.60
C ASN A 71 -2.78 13.36 -1.16
N LEU A 72 -2.99 13.03 0.11
CA LEU A 72 -4.31 12.93 0.70
C LEU A 72 -5.07 14.26 0.66
N ALA A 73 -4.35 15.40 0.66
CA ALA A 73 -4.93 16.72 0.49
C ALA A 73 -5.65 16.90 -0.86
N ASP A 74 -5.27 16.14 -1.88
CA ASP A 74 -5.95 16.12 -3.18
C ASP A 74 -7.24 15.28 -3.15
N GLY A 75 -7.54 14.65 -2.02
CA GLY A 75 -8.73 13.86 -1.76
C GLY A 75 -8.41 12.39 -1.39
N PRO A 76 -9.27 11.75 -0.59
CA PRO A 76 -9.10 10.34 -0.17
C PRO A 76 -9.13 9.34 -1.33
N ASP A 77 -9.67 9.74 -2.47
CA ASP A 77 -9.82 8.93 -3.68
C ASP A 77 -8.65 9.11 -4.67
N VAL A 78 -7.56 9.79 -4.31
CA VAL A 78 -6.45 10.07 -5.23
C VAL A 78 -5.90 8.82 -5.94
N CYS A 79 -5.70 7.71 -5.21
CA CYS A 79 -5.31 6.42 -5.79
C CYS A 79 -6.42 5.82 -6.69
N PHE A 80 -7.69 5.93 -6.27
CA PHE A 80 -8.85 5.42 -7.02
C PHE A 80 -8.98 6.13 -8.37
N ARG A 81 -8.77 7.45 -8.41
CA ARG A 81 -8.75 8.23 -9.66
C ARG A 81 -7.60 7.84 -10.57
N ALA A 82 -6.41 7.59 -10.01
CA ALA A 82 -5.27 7.12 -10.79
C ALA A 82 -5.55 5.75 -11.44
N ILE A 83 -6.13 4.82 -10.67
CA ILE A 83 -6.55 3.50 -11.17
C ILE A 83 -7.62 3.66 -12.26
N ALA A 84 -8.67 4.47 -12.02
CA ALA A 84 -9.74 4.69 -13.00
C ALA A 84 -9.21 5.31 -14.31
N LYS A 85 -8.23 6.21 -14.23
CA LYS A 85 -7.58 6.81 -15.40
C LYS A 85 -6.78 5.79 -16.21
N HIS A 86 -6.07 4.87 -15.56
CA HIS A 86 -5.22 3.89 -16.23
C HIS A 86 -6.01 2.68 -16.75
N PHE A 87 -6.87 2.08 -15.92
CA PHE A 87 -7.59 0.85 -16.22
C PHE A 87 -9.02 1.09 -16.74
N GLY A 88 -9.55 2.30 -16.62
CA GLY A 88 -10.95 2.62 -16.93
C GLY A 88 -11.89 2.46 -15.74
N ALA A 89 -12.94 3.28 -15.72
CA ALA A 89 -13.87 3.38 -14.59
C ALA A 89 -14.69 2.10 -14.34
N ASP A 90 -14.92 1.26 -15.35
CA ASP A 90 -15.69 0.01 -15.18
C ASP A 90 -14.82 -1.23 -14.95
N THR A 91 -13.52 -1.06 -14.74
CA THR A 91 -12.64 -2.17 -14.35
C THR A 91 -13.15 -2.80 -13.06
N LYS A 92 -13.27 -4.13 -13.08
CA LYS A 92 -13.71 -4.92 -11.95
C LYS A 92 -12.56 -5.12 -10.98
N VAL A 93 -12.64 -4.44 -9.84
CA VAL A 93 -11.62 -4.45 -8.79
C VAL A 93 -12.07 -5.30 -7.61
N SER A 94 -11.13 -6.04 -7.02
CA SER A 94 -11.32 -6.80 -5.79
C SER A 94 -10.89 -6.00 -4.58
N GLU A 95 -9.68 -5.45 -4.62
CA GLU A 95 -9.08 -4.68 -3.54
C GLU A 95 -8.32 -3.48 -4.10
N ILE A 96 -8.40 -2.37 -3.39
CA ILE A 96 -7.54 -1.21 -3.61
C ILE A 96 -6.93 -0.87 -2.26
N THR A 97 -5.61 -0.70 -2.23
CA THR A 97 -4.92 -0.27 -1.01
C THR A 97 -4.16 1.00 -1.30
N SER A 98 -4.52 2.08 -0.60
CA SER A 98 -3.81 3.34 -0.58
C SER A 98 -3.37 3.64 0.84
N PHE A 99 -2.07 3.87 1.03
CA PHE A 99 -1.50 4.32 2.30
C PHE A 99 -0.77 5.64 2.11
N PHE A 100 -0.79 6.42 3.18
CA PHE A 100 -0.21 7.74 3.26
C PHE A 100 0.74 7.79 4.45
N SER A 101 1.83 8.53 4.28
CA SER A 101 2.76 8.84 5.36
C SER A 101 2.02 9.52 6.50
N VAL A 102 2.39 9.14 7.72
CA VAL A 102 1.83 9.72 8.95
C VAL A 102 2.68 10.90 9.44
N GLY A 103 3.89 11.01 8.92
CA GLY A 103 4.87 12.03 9.26
C GLY A 103 5.49 11.86 10.65
N LYS A 104 6.60 12.59 10.85
CA LYS A 104 7.45 12.49 12.05
C LYS A 104 6.77 12.79 13.37
N GLU A 105 5.72 13.60 13.33
CA GLU A 105 4.93 13.97 14.51
C GLU A 105 4.14 12.78 15.08
N ILE A 106 3.79 11.80 14.23
CA ILE A 106 3.11 10.58 14.64
C ILE A 106 4.12 9.43 14.76
N ASP A 107 5.02 9.29 13.80
CA ASP A 107 6.05 8.24 13.79
C ASP A 107 7.43 8.81 13.46
N ALA A 108 8.32 8.83 14.46
CA ALA A 108 9.65 9.39 14.31
C ALA A 108 10.51 8.69 13.23
N GLY A 109 10.16 7.45 12.87
CA GLY A 109 10.81 6.72 11.78
C GLY A 109 10.34 7.11 10.38
N ASP A 110 9.23 7.85 10.27
CA ASP A 110 8.69 8.29 8.98
C ASP A 110 9.58 9.38 8.37
N THR A 111 9.92 9.21 7.09
CA THR A 111 10.80 10.14 6.38
C THR A 111 10.03 11.07 5.45
N GLN A 112 8.78 10.75 5.18
CA GLN A 112 7.92 11.44 4.25
C GLN A 112 7.07 12.49 5.00
N PRO A 113 6.61 13.55 4.31
CA PRO A 113 5.60 14.45 4.83
C PRO A 113 4.28 13.73 5.07
N ALA A 114 3.59 14.08 6.16
CA ALA A 114 2.26 13.56 6.44
C ALA A 114 1.31 13.79 5.25
N GLY A 115 0.55 12.76 4.89
CA GLY A 115 -0.40 12.79 3.76
C GLY A 115 0.22 12.48 2.39
N GLU A 116 1.56 12.37 2.26
CA GLU A 116 2.17 11.90 1.01
C GLU A 116 1.89 10.41 0.82
N MET A 117 1.36 10.01 -0.33
CA MET A 117 1.06 8.61 -0.61
C MET A 117 2.34 7.78 -0.64
N THR A 118 2.34 6.63 0.04
CA THR A 118 3.48 5.71 0.12
C THR A 118 3.20 4.39 -0.57
N THR A 119 1.92 4.06 -0.77
CA THR A 119 1.47 2.87 -1.49
C THR A 119 0.16 3.15 -2.23
N CYS A 120 0.06 2.67 -3.47
CA CYS A 120 -1.19 2.53 -4.20
C CYS A 120 -1.12 1.23 -5.00
N THR A 121 -1.95 0.26 -4.65
CA THR A 121 -2.03 -1.05 -5.32
C THR A 121 -3.48 -1.38 -5.62
N VAL A 122 -3.69 -2.10 -6.72
CA VAL A 122 -5.00 -2.59 -7.14
C VAL A 122 -4.93 -4.06 -7.51
N ASP A 123 -5.89 -4.83 -7.01
CA ASP A 123 -6.18 -6.18 -7.45
C ASP A 123 -7.44 -6.14 -8.30
N TYR A 124 -7.36 -6.61 -9.54
CA TYR A 124 -8.44 -6.52 -10.52
C TYR A 124 -8.60 -7.81 -11.32
N GLN A 125 -9.81 -8.02 -11.85
CA GLN A 125 -10.11 -9.18 -12.68
C GLN A 125 -9.31 -9.13 -13.99
N ASP A 126 -8.62 -10.22 -14.32
CA ASP A 126 -7.91 -10.34 -15.59
C ASP A 126 -8.91 -10.20 -16.76
N PRO A 127 -8.74 -9.21 -17.66
CA PRO A 127 -9.64 -9.03 -18.80
C PRO A 127 -9.57 -10.19 -19.81
N GLN A 128 -8.51 -11.01 -19.78
CA GLN A 128 -8.35 -12.17 -20.66
C GLN A 128 -8.84 -13.48 -20.04
N ASP A 129 -8.94 -13.57 -18.71
CA ASP A 129 -9.47 -14.74 -17.99
C ASP A 129 -10.24 -14.31 -16.74
N SER A 130 -11.57 -14.30 -16.82
CA SER A 130 -12.44 -13.84 -15.74
C SER A 130 -12.34 -14.66 -14.44
N ARG A 131 -11.59 -15.76 -14.42
CA ARG A 131 -11.35 -16.57 -13.22
C ARG A 131 -10.09 -16.17 -12.47
N LYS A 132 -9.31 -15.21 -12.99
CA LYS A 132 -8.02 -14.80 -12.43
C LYS A 132 -8.04 -13.35 -11.96
N LEU A 133 -7.19 -13.09 -10.97
CA LEU A 133 -6.87 -11.75 -10.50
C LEU A 133 -5.45 -11.39 -10.90
N LEU A 134 -5.26 -10.12 -11.23
CA LEU A 134 -3.97 -9.49 -11.44
C LEU A 134 -3.79 -8.39 -10.39
N ARG A 135 -2.54 -8.12 -10.03
CA ARG A 135 -2.13 -7.01 -9.19
C ARG A 135 -1.23 -6.07 -9.97
N SER A 136 -1.49 -4.78 -9.84
CA SER A 136 -0.59 -3.72 -10.29
C SER A 136 -0.33 -2.75 -9.15
N ARG A 137 0.89 -2.20 -9.10
CA ARG A 137 1.30 -1.16 -8.15
C ARG A 137 1.60 0.11 -8.92
N LEU A 138 1.12 1.24 -8.41
CA LEU A 138 1.54 2.55 -8.89
C LEU A 138 2.96 2.82 -8.38
N ASP A 139 3.88 3.05 -9.31
CA ASP A 139 5.17 3.63 -9.00
C ASP A 139 4.98 5.14 -8.75
N LEU A 140 5.30 5.58 -7.54
CA LEU A 140 4.97 6.93 -7.07
C LEU A 140 5.94 7.99 -7.60
N GLU A 141 7.10 7.58 -8.11
CA GLU A 141 8.11 8.46 -8.67
C GLU A 141 7.78 8.78 -10.13
N SER A 142 7.48 7.76 -10.91
CA SER A 142 7.11 7.88 -12.32
C SER A 142 5.63 8.20 -12.55
N GLY A 143 4.75 7.82 -11.61
CA GLY A 143 3.30 7.92 -11.77
C GLY A 143 2.70 6.83 -12.68
N GLU A 144 3.48 5.81 -13.05
CA GLU A 144 3.05 4.72 -13.92
C GLU A 144 2.74 3.44 -13.14
N PHE A 145 1.80 2.64 -13.66
CA PHE A 145 1.51 1.33 -13.07
C PHE A 145 2.52 0.29 -13.53
N SER A 146 2.98 -0.54 -12.59
CA SER A 146 3.82 -1.69 -12.87
C SER A 146 3.12 -2.68 -13.79
N ALA A 147 3.92 -3.47 -14.52
CA ALA A 147 3.42 -4.64 -15.21
C ALA A 147 2.60 -5.52 -14.26
N PRO A 148 1.47 -6.10 -14.72
CA PRO A 148 0.61 -6.90 -13.87
C PRO A 148 1.27 -8.21 -13.45
N SER A 149 0.99 -8.64 -12.23
CA SER A 149 1.38 -9.95 -11.72
C SER A 149 0.15 -10.77 -11.29
N PRO A 150 0.16 -12.10 -11.47
CA PRO A 150 -0.93 -12.95 -11.00
C PRO A 150 -1.11 -12.89 -9.48
N VAL A 151 -2.36 -12.87 -9.03
CA VAL A 151 -2.71 -13.02 -7.61
C VAL A 151 -3.21 -14.44 -7.38
N GLU A 152 -2.60 -15.12 -6.41
CA GLU A 152 -3.07 -16.43 -5.97
C GLU A 152 -4.33 -16.29 -5.10
N ILE A 153 -5.37 -17.04 -5.45
CA ILE A 153 -6.63 -17.06 -4.70
C ILE A 153 -6.64 -18.31 -3.83
N THR A 154 -6.67 -18.11 -2.51
CA THR A 154 -6.80 -19.20 -1.53
C THR A 154 -8.20 -19.21 -0.94
N VAL A 155 -8.93 -20.32 -1.09
CA VAL A 155 -10.26 -20.52 -0.50
C VAL A 155 -10.09 -21.30 0.81
N ALA A 156 -10.27 -20.62 1.95
CA ALA A 156 -10.18 -21.24 3.26
C ALA A 156 -11.57 -21.66 3.78
N GLY A 157 -11.67 -22.86 4.35
CA GLY A 157 -12.86 -23.29 5.11
C GLY A 157 -14.10 -23.66 4.28
N GLY A 158 -13.95 -23.98 3.00
CA GLY A 158 -15.06 -24.36 2.11
C GLY A 158 -14.61 -25.19 0.91
N ASN A 159 -15.55 -25.46 0.01
CA ASN A 159 -15.28 -26.15 -1.26
C ASN A 159 -14.84 -25.14 -2.32
N ALA A 160 -13.60 -25.26 -2.80
CA ALA A 160 -13.06 -24.37 -3.82
C ALA A 160 -13.83 -24.41 -5.15
N ALA A 161 -14.56 -25.49 -5.44
CA ALA A 161 -15.37 -25.58 -6.66
C ALA A 161 -16.60 -24.65 -6.65
N ASP A 162 -17.05 -24.21 -5.47
CA ASP A 162 -18.18 -23.30 -5.31
C ASP A 162 -17.75 -21.82 -5.33
N PHE A 163 -16.44 -21.56 -5.36
CA PHE A 163 -15.90 -20.21 -5.39
C PHE A 163 -16.17 -19.52 -6.73
N LYS A 164 -16.61 -18.27 -6.63
CA LYS A 164 -16.99 -17.42 -7.77
C LYS A 164 -16.30 -16.07 -7.63
N LEU A 165 -15.32 -15.79 -8.49
CA LEU A 165 -14.58 -14.53 -8.41
C LEU A 165 -15.48 -13.31 -8.63
N GLU A 166 -16.55 -13.46 -9.42
CA GLU A 166 -17.54 -12.42 -9.67
C GLU A 166 -18.20 -11.86 -8.40
N ASP A 167 -18.28 -12.65 -7.33
CA ASP A 167 -18.86 -12.21 -6.04
C ASP A 167 -17.88 -11.33 -5.23
N TYR A 168 -16.61 -11.32 -5.61
CA TYR A 168 -15.52 -10.62 -4.90
C TYR A 168 -14.98 -9.41 -5.67
N VAL A 169 -15.52 -9.14 -6.85
CA VAL A 169 -15.13 -7.97 -7.66
C VAL A 169 -16.30 -7.01 -7.87
N ILE A 170 -15.99 -5.73 -7.95
CA ILE A 170 -16.98 -4.67 -8.17
C ILE A 170 -16.46 -3.72 -9.26
N PRO A 171 -17.31 -3.21 -10.17
CA PRO A 171 -16.89 -2.14 -11.08
C PRO A 171 -16.47 -0.91 -10.28
N LEU A 172 -15.30 -0.35 -10.57
CA LEU A 172 -14.75 0.80 -9.86
C LEU A 172 -15.70 2.02 -9.87
N SER A 173 -16.50 2.18 -10.93
CA SER A 173 -17.52 3.22 -11.09
C SER A 173 -18.64 3.18 -10.05
N LYS A 174 -18.76 2.09 -9.29
CA LYS A 174 -19.71 1.94 -8.17
C LYS A 174 -19.13 2.38 -6.82
N VAL A 175 -17.85 2.73 -6.78
CA VAL A 175 -17.15 3.13 -5.55
C VAL A 175 -16.96 4.64 -5.53
N ASP A 176 -17.55 5.30 -4.53
CA ASP A 176 -17.43 6.75 -4.30
C ASP A 176 -16.51 6.99 -3.09
N ALA A 177 -15.20 6.82 -3.31
CA ALA A 177 -14.20 7.10 -2.28
C ALA A 177 -14.05 8.61 -1.99
N ALA A 178 -14.43 9.49 -2.92
CA ALA A 178 -14.32 10.94 -2.75
C ALA A 178 -15.25 11.42 -1.61
N ALA A 179 -16.43 10.80 -1.49
CA ALA A 179 -17.40 11.09 -0.43
C ALA A 179 -16.86 10.83 0.99
N LEU A 180 -15.78 10.03 1.14
CA LEU A 180 -15.14 9.78 2.43
C LEU A 180 -14.65 11.07 3.11
N THR A 181 -14.39 12.13 2.36
CA THR A 181 -14.04 13.46 2.91
C THR A 181 -15.05 13.90 3.96
N SER A 182 -16.36 13.72 3.70
CA SER A 182 -17.40 14.12 4.66
C SER A 182 -17.38 13.25 5.93
N VAL A 183 -17.07 11.95 5.78
CA VAL A 183 -16.93 11.03 6.91
C VAL A 183 -15.73 11.40 7.77
N MET A 184 -14.59 11.70 7.13
CA MET A 184 -13.35 12.13 7.79
C MET A 184 -13.59 13.41 8.61
N GLU A 185 -14.23 14.41 8.03
CA GLU A 185 -14.59 15.66 8.72
C GLU A 185 -15.51 15.42 9.93
N ALA A 186 -16.53 14.57 9.77
CA ALA A 186 -17.49 14.28 10.83
C ALA A 186 -16.86 13.58 12.06
N GLN A 187 -15.72 12.91 11.92
CA GLN A 187 -15.04 12.27 13.06
C GLN A 187 -14.11 13.20 13.84
N LYS A 188 -13.67 14.33 13.26
CA LYS A 188 -12.61 15.17 13.83
C LYS A 188 -12.81 15.53 15.30
N SER A 189 -14.01 15.99 15.66
CA SER A 189 -14.29 16.41 17.04
C SER A 189 -14.17 15.26 18.05
N LYS A 190 -14.51 14.03 17.67
CA LYS A 190 -14.38 12.85 18.55
C LYS A 190 -12.92 12.45 18.68
N LEU A 191 -12.20 12.40 17.55
CA LEU A 191 -10.79 12.05 17.51
C LEU A 191 -9.94 13.02 18.33
N SER A 192 -10.20 14.32 18.23
CA SER A 192 -9.51 15.35 19.02
C SER A 192 -9.73 15.23 20.54
N GLY A 193 -10.74 14.49 20.99
CA GLY A 193 -10.94 14.18 22.41
C GLY A 193 -10.10 12.99 22.91
N VAL A 194 -9.56 12.17 22.00
CA VAL A 194 -8.82 10.94 22.32
C VAL A 194 -7.33 11.08 21.98
N TYR A 195 -7.02 11.70 20.85
CA TYR A 195 -5.67 11.87 20.33
C TYR A 195 -5.19 13.30 20.50
N SER A 196 -3.93 13.48 20.93
CA SER A 196 -3.26 14.79 20.92
C SER A 196 -2.92 15.22 19.49
N ARG A 197 -2.57 14.24 18.65
CA ARG A 197 -2.25 14.38 17.23
C ARG A 197 -2.73 13.13 16.50
N TYR A 198 -3.31 13.29 15.32
CA TYR A 198 -3.74 12.17 14.48
C TYR A 198 -3.73 12.57 13.01
N VAL A 199 -3.59 11.56 12.16
CA VAL A 199 -3.63 11.69 10.71
C VAL A 199 -4.30 10.46 10.10
N TRP A 200 -5.03 10.68 9.02
CA TRP A 200 -5.53 9.58 8.21
C TRP A 200 -4.36 8.95 7.45
N SER A 201 -4.17 7.65 7.61
CA SER A 201 -3.01 6.92 7.11
C SER A 201 -3.35 5.98 5.97
N GLY A 202 -4.63 5.72 5.69
CA GLY A 202 -5.02 4.86 4.58
C GLY A 202 -6.46 4.98 4.14
N VAL A 203 -6.67 4.69 2.85
CA VAL A 203 -7.97 4.53 2.22
C VAL A 203 -7.94 3.25 1.40
N ARG A 204 -8.83 2.31 1.71
CA ARG A 204 -8.82 0.98 1.10
C ARG A 204 -10.20 0.60 0.62
N LEU A 205 -10.27 -0.17 -0.46
CA LEU A 205 -11.43 -0.96 -0.83
C LEU A 205 -11.13 -2.40 -0.45
N SER A 206 -11.95 -2.99 0.41
CA SER A 206 -11.83 -4.40 0.79
C SER A 206 -12.90 -5.23 0.11
N ALA A 207 -12.50 -6.38 -0.42
CA ALA A 207 -13.42 -7.40 -0.92
C ALA A 207 -14.27 -8.01 0.22
N PRO A 208 -15.41 -8.66 -0.11
CA PRO A 208 -16.11 -9.53 0.81
C PRO A 208 -15.16 -10.56 1.45
N GLY A 209 -15.41 -10.90 2.71
CA GLY A 209 -14.60 -11.83 3.48
C GLY A 209 -15.35 -12.38 4.71
N PRO A 210 -14.65 -13.01 5.65
CA PRO A 210 -15.27 -13.73 6.78
C PRO A 210 -16.17 -12.86 7.68
N PHE A 211 -15.93 -11.55 7.70
CA PHE A 211 -16.63 -10.61 8.57
C PHE A 211 -17.63 -9.70 7.84
N SER A 212 -17.65 -9.71 6.50
CA SER A 212 -18.52 -8.89 5.67
C SER A 212 -18.79 -9.58 4.33
N ASN A 213 -20.04 -9.71 3.93
CA ASN A 213 -20.42 -10.26 2.62
C ASN A 213 -20.52 -9.21 1.50
N THR A 214 -20.11 -7.97 1.77
CA THR A 214 -20.11 -6.87 0.79
C THR A 214 -18.76 -6.18 0.76
N HIS A 215 -18.41 -5.57 -0.37
CA HIS A 215 -17.30 -4.63 -0.42
C HIS A 215 -17.51 -3.47 0.55
N THR A 216 -16.41 -3.00 1.13
CA THR A 216 -16.42 -1.85 2.03
C THR A 216 -15.22 -0.97 1.75
N LEU A 217 -15.42 0.34 1.84
CA LEU A 217 -14.32 1.26 2.00
C LEU A 217 -13.80 1.18 3.44
N ARG A 218 -12.51 1.39 3.65
CA ARG A 218 -11.90 1.47 4.96
C ARG A 218 -11.04 2.72 5.04
N LEU A 219 -11.24 3.49 6.11
CA LEU A 219 -10.40 4.61 6.50
C LEU A 219 -9.51 4.17 7.64
N ASP A 220 -8.20 4.26 7.45
CA ASP A 220 -7.20 3.97 8.48
C ASP A 220 -6.69 5.28 9.10
N LEU A 221 -6.45 5.25 10.40
CA LEU A 221 -5.99 6.37 11.20
C LEU A 221 -4.78 5.93 12.03
N ASP A 222 -3.77 6.80 12.12
CA ASP A 222 -2.72 6.70 13.12
C ASP A 222 -2.68 7.98 13.96
N GLY A 223 -2.43 7.84 15.25
CA GLY A 223 -2.39 8.96 16.16
C GLY A 223 -1.53 8.72 17.40
N ARG A 224 -1.37 9.78 18.18
CA ARG A 224 -0.75 9.79 19.51
C ARG A 224 -1.83 10.04 20.54
N LEU A 225 -1.99 9.13 21.49
CA LEU A 225 -3.02 9.27 22.52
C LEU A 225 -2.74 10.49 23.41
N ALA A 226 -3.79 11.27 23.71
CA ALA A 226 -3.65 12.44 24.57
C ALA A 226 -3.27 12.09 26.01
N SER A 227 -3.57 10.86 26.46
CA SER A 227 -3.33 10.41 27.83
C SER A 227 -1.87 10.07 28.13
N ASN A 228 -1.10 9.61 27.13
CA ASN A 228 0.22 9.03 27.36
C ASN A 228 1.19 9.12 26.15
N ASP A 229 0.80 9.78 25.05
CA ASP A 229 1.60 9.96 23.84
C ASP A 229 2.05 8.64 23.17
N ILE A 230 1.36 7.54 23.46
CA ILE A 230 1.59 6.25 22.80
C ILE A 230 0.99 6.31 21.39
N LYS A 231 1.73 5.78 20.40
CA LYS A 231 1.23 5.59 19.04
C LYS A 231 0.12 4.53 19.08
N GLU A 232 -1.05 4.91 18.59
CA GLU A 232 -2.22 4.05 18.54
C GLU A 232 -2.97 4.31 17.23
N GLY A 233 -3.47 3.23 16.63
CA GLY A 233 -4.13 3.27 15.34
C GLY A 233 -5.58 2.85 15.44
N GLY A 234 -6.32 3.09 14.37
CA GLY A 234 -7.71 2.69 14.30
C GLY A 234 -8.21 2.66 12.87
N TYR A 235 -9.43 2.20 12.69
CA TYR A 235 -10.07 2.25 11.39
C TYR A 235 -11.58 2.39 11.47
N ALA A 236 -12.18 2.90 10.40
CA ALA A 236 -13.62 2.83 10.17
C ALA A 236 -13.89 2.09 8.86
N SER A 237 -14.80 1.13 8.90
CA SER A 237 -15.39 0.56 7.69
C SER A 237 -16.57 1.44 7.27
N VAL A 238 -16.63 1.74 5.98
CA VAL A 238 -17.60 2.63 5.34
C VAL A 238 -18.22 1.91 4.15
N SER A 239 -19.49 2.17 3.86
CA SER A 239 -20.13 1.72 2.63
C SER A 239 -19.40 2.21 1.38
N ILE A 240 -19.55 1.49 0.26
CA ILE A 240 -18.89 1.82 -1.02
C ILE A 240 -19.29 3.17 -1.61
N ASP A 241 -20.42 3.76 -1.17
CA ASP A 241 -20.83 5.13 -1.54
C ASP A 241 -20.13 6.21 -0.69
N GLY A 242 -19.20 5.81 0.19
CA GLY A 242 -18.37 6.68 1.01
C GLY A 242 -19.11 7.44 2.10
N LYS A 243 -20.38 7.13 2.39
CA LYS A 243 -21.25 7.98 3.22
C LYS A 243 -21.57 7.43 4.60
N LYS A 244 -21.63 6.11 4.76
CA LYS A 244 -22.10 5.48 6.00
C LYS A 244 -21.03 4.61 6.63
N ILE A 245 -20.65 4.96 7.86
CA ILE A 245 -19.82 4.07 8.69
C ILE A 245 -20.63 2.83 9.06
N THR A 246 -20.11 1.65 8.72
CA THR A 246 -20.69 0.33 9.02
C THR A 246 -20.05 -0.32 10.24
N ALA A 247 -18.78 0.00 10.52
CA ALA A 247 -18.07 -0.37 11.74
C ALA A 247 -17.09 0.75 12.12
N ASN A 248 -17.00 1.08 13.41
CA ASN A 248 -16.14 2.16 13.90
C ASN A 248 -15.20 1.65 14.98
N HIS A 249 -13.91 1.61 14.65
CA HIS A 249 -12.80 1.23 15.51
C HIS A 249 -11.70 2.31 15.47
N LEU A 250 -12.11 3.57 15.33
CA LEU A 250 -11.19 4.71 15.28
C LEU A 250 -10.67 5.15 16.64
N MET A 251 -11.20 4.59 17.72
CA MET A 251 -10.81 4.90 19.10
C MET A 251 -10.56 3.57 19.83
N PRO A 252 -9.65 3.54 20.83
CA PRO A 252 -9.29 2.34 21.58
C PRO A 252 -10.42 1.78 22.47
#